data_AF-A0A950RKQ9-F1
#
_entry.id   AF-A0A950RKQ9-F1
#
_cell.length_a   1.000
_cell.length_b   1.000
_cell.length_c   1.000
_cell.angle_alpha   90.00
_cell.angle_beta   90.00
_cell.angle_gamma   90.00
#
_symmetry.space_group_name_H-M   'P 1'
#
loop_
_entity.id
_entity.type
_entity.pdbx_description
1 polymer ?
#
loop_
_entity_poly.entity_id
_entity_poly.type
_entity_poly.pdbx_seq_one_letter_code
_entity_poly.pdbx_strand_id
1 'polypeptide(L)'
;MNRRSFVLGLGGVAVSPGRLLSGSAPPAPAPNPEPHFPDRLHLFVWRNWELADTARMAVVVRCRAEDILDLGSSLGLTPKPPLSADQLRRLYITVIRQNWRLLPNEQIIQLLGWTKERFQFTLREDDFLESKLGPKPACLPLVYAPPGPEARKRAAEIRQTILTHLRGERDPAGEPAFAFIRRLSDRTVPSWRDPEAKPSAGQIDLSGWTVHGEKLDGRIPSLLADFLARGLSTGPVPARSGRIRLRIDPALGEKGERFTVAVAETEVDVVGNHAGSLLQALSWLQAQMEEHGGPFLTRGRVERSAAFHPRYLYSYFALYGDPLLEPDLDPFPDGYLEKLARVGVNGVWLQGVLRTLAPARTFPEFGQGSAERLANLNRLVHRAKQFGVKVYLYLNEPRAMPGEFFRDRPDIRGAEQGGLYALCTAVPAVRQWMTDSLAHVFERVPELGGVFSITMSENLTNCFSHFRPDTCPRCSRRANWGEGVGEVLEAIREGVRRSSPQAEVIVWDWGWTEPMARYLIPRLPEDVRFLSVSEWGLPVQRGGVKATVGEYALSVVGPGPQARARWSLARKAGVSVLAKTQFNNTWELSAVPYLPVAHLVVRHCANLVQA
;
A
#
# COMPACT_ATOMS: atom_id res chain seq x y z
N MET A 1 -38.75 7.25 -17.47
CA MET A 1 -37.31 6.92 -17.64
C MET A 1 -37.19 5.62 -18.41
N ASN A 2 -36.60 5.63 -19.61
CA ASN A 2 -36.55 4.49 -20.52
C ASN A 2 -35.41 3.51 -20.12
N ARG A 3 -35.72 2.21 -20.10
CA ARG A 3 -34.84 1.06 -19.80
C ARG A 3 -33.50 1.08 -20.58
N ARG A 4 -33.43 1.75 -21.74
CA ARG A 4 -32.19 1.93 -22.53
C ARG A 4 -31.18 2.90 -21.92
N SER A 5 -31.59 3.87 -21.09
CA SER A 5 -30.67 4.79 -20.40
C SER A 5 -30.05 4.20 -19.13
N PHE A 6 -30.62 3.11 -18.60
CA PHE A 6 -30.11 2.45 -17.39
C PHE A 6 -29.00 1.42 -17.69
N VAL A 7 -28.99 0.84 -18.90
CA VAL A 7 -28.05 -0.24 -19.27
C VAL A 7 -26.75 0.28 -19.88
N LEU A 8 -26.72 1.50 -20.42
CA LEU A 8 -25.49 2.13 -20.95
C LEU A 8 -24.67 2.90 -19.90
N GLY A 9 -25.18 3.03 -18.67
CA GLY A 9 -24.51 3.77 -17.58
C GLY A 9 -23.64 2.93 -16.62
N LEU A 10 -23.51 1.61 -16.85
CA LEU A 10 -22.84 0.68 -15.91
C LEU A 10 -21.56 0.03 -16.48
N GLY A 11 -21.03 0.55 -17.59
CA GLY A 11 -19.73 0.15 -18.10
C GLY A 11 -18.60 1.00 -17.51
N GLY A 12 -17.88 0.46 -16.53
CA GLY A 12 -16.47 0.81 -16.26
C GLY A 12 -16.15 2.29 -16.06
N VAL A 13 -16.96 3.03 -15.28
CA VAL A 13 -16.57 4.35 -14.79
C VAL A 13 -15.85 4.13 -13.47
N ALA A 14 -14.52 4.18 -13.49
CA ALA A 14 -13.79 4.67 -12.32
C ALA A 14 -14.49 5.96 -11.92
N VAL A 15 -15.08 6.00 -10.73
CA VAL A 15 -15.80 7.16 -10.23
C VAL A 15 -14.78 8.28 -10.00
N SER A 16 -14.39 8.96 -11.07
CA SER A 16 -13.98 10.36 -10.99
C SER A 16 -15.23 11.12 -10.58
N PRO A 17 -15.28 11.75 -9.39
CA PRO A 17 -16.40 12.59 -9.04
C PRO A 17 -16.36 13.81 -9.96
N GLY A 18 -17.16 13.77 -11.02
CA GLY A 18 -17.54 14.98 -11.73
C GLY A 18 -18.24 15.89 -10.73
N ARG A 19 -17.54 16.92 -10.23
CA ARG A 19 -18.21 18.04 -9.58
C ARG A 19 -19.20 18.61 -10.59
N LEU A 20 -20.48 18.51 -10.27
CA LEU A 20 -21.52 19.28 -10.94
C LEU A 20 -21.20 20.77 -10.70
N LEU A 21 -20.96 21.44 -11.83
CA LEU A 21 -21.06 22.85 -12.18
C LEU A 21 -21.19 23.89 -11.05
N SER A 22 -20.46 24.99 -11.26
CA SER A 22 -20.64 26.30 -10.64
C SER A 22 -22.12 26.72 -10.56
N GLY A 23 -22.71 26.45 -9.41
CA GLY A 23 -23.97 26.98 -8.89
C GLY A 23 -23.84 26.94 -7.38
N SER A 24 -24.51 27.84 -6.65
CA SER A 24 -24.51 27.88 -5.18
C SER A 24 -24.57 26.47 -4.60
N ALA A 25 -23.59 26.11 -3.75
CA ALA A 25 -23.54 24.79 -3.16
C ALA A 25 -24.92 24.40 -2.61
N PRO A 26 -25.46 23.21 -2.94
CA PRO A 26 -26.77 22.80 -2.44
C PRO A 26 -26.76 22.90 -0.90
N PRO A 27 -27.90 23.28 -0.28
CA PRO A 27 -27.98 23.40 1.17
C PRO A 27 -27.52 22.11 1.83
N ALA A 28 -26.74 22.25 2.90
CA ALA A 28 -26.20 21.11 3.62
C ALA A 28 -27.35 20.15 3.99
N PRO A 29 -27.23 18.84 3.71
CA PRO A 29 -28.30 17.90 4.00
C PRO A 29 -28.58 17.84 5.50
N ALA A 30 -29.80 17.49 5.87
CA ALA A 30 -30.11 17.22 7.27
C ALA A 30 -29.38 15.95 7.76
N PRO A 31 -28.96 15.89 9.04
CA PRO A 31 -28.55 14.64 9.66
C PRO A 31 -29.62 13.56 9.55
N ASN A 32 -29.21 12.30 9.34
CA ASN A 32 -30.17 11.19 9.38
C ASN A 32 -30.60 10.95 10.84
N PRO A 33 -31.91 10.74 11.11
CA PRO A 33 -32.35 10.38 12.44
C PRO A 33 -31.85 8.96 12.79
N GLU A 34 -31.39 8.78 14.03
CA GLU A 34 -30.96 7.49 14.57
C GLU A 34 -31.86 7.10 15.76
N PRO A 35 -33.17 6.83 15.52
CA PRO A 35 -34.17 6.71 16.57
C PRO A 35 -34.00 5.47 17.45
N HIS A 36 -33.05 4.59 17.12
CA HIS A 36 -32.77 3.39 17.88
C HIS A 36 -31.96 3.66 19.16
N PHE A 37 -31.29 4.81 19.25
CA PHE A 37 -30.58 5.26 20.46
C PHE A 37 -31.48 6.15 21.35
N PRO A 38 -31.20 6.20 22.67
CA PRO A 38 -31.97 7.02 23.60
C PRO A 38 -31.97 8.51 23.25
N ASP A 39 -30.81 9.03 22.84
CA ASP A 39 -30.59 10.39 22.39
C ASP A 39 -29.25 10.50 21.65
N ARG A 40 -28.90 11.71 21.22
CA ARG A 40 -27.64 12.00 20.52
C ARG A 40 -26.39 11.82 21.40
N LEU A 41 -26.49 11.97 22.72
CA LEU A 41 -25.36 11.80 23.64
C LEU A 41 -25.02 10.31 23.79
N HIS A 42 -26.01 9.46 23.98
CA HIS A 42 -25.82 8.01 24.02
C HIS A 42 -25.29 7.48 22.68
N LEU A 43 -25.79 7.99 21.55
CA LEU A 43 -25.25 7.68 20.24
C LEU A 43 -23.77 8.08 20.09
N PHE A 44 -23.41 9.29 20.55
CA PHE A 44 -22.02 9.77 20.54
C PHE A 44 -21.10 8.89 21.40
N VAL A 45 -21.55 8.55 22.62
CA VAL A 45 -20.80 7.69 23.53
C VAL A 45 -20.63 6.29 22.95
N TRP A 46 -21.70 5.70 22.41
CA TRP A 46 -21.67 4.39 21.76
C TRP A 46 -20.66 4.33 20.61
N ARG A 47 -20.77 5.25 19.65
CA ARG A 47 -19.92 5.27 18.45
C ARG A 47 -18.44 5.42 18.81
N ASN A 48 -18.12 6.24 19.80
CA ASN A 48 -16.74 6.59 20.13
C ASN A 48 -16.16 5.77 21.30
N TRP A 49 -16.87 4.77 21.81
CA TRP A 49 -16.47 4.03 23.01
C TRP A 49 -15.09 3.36 22.88
N GLU A 50 -14.75 2.85 21.70
CA GLU A 50 -13.45 2.21 21.43
C GLU A 50 -12.57 3.02 20.47
N LEU A 51 -12.97 4.26 20.16
CA LEU A 51 -12.34 5.06 19.08
C LEU A 51 -11.73 6.39 19.54
N ALA A 52 -12.15 6.93 20.68
CA ALA A 52 -11.66 8.21 21.19
C ALA A 52 -11.42 8.17 22.70
N ASP A 53 -10.49 8.98 23.20
CA ASP A 53 -10.21 9.07 24.63
C ASP A 53 -11.39 9.67 25.41
N THR A 54 -11.66 9.16 26.61
CA THR A 54 -12.72 9.66 27.49
C THR A 54 -12.59 11.15 27.76
N ALA A 55 -11.37 11.63 28.03
CA ALA A 55 -11.10 13.03 28.29
C ALA A 55 -11.45 13.92 27.09
N ARG A 56 -11.11 13.49 25.86
CA ARG A 56 -11.47 14.22 24.63
C ARG A 56 -12.96 14.20 24.38
N MET A 57 -13.61 13.06 24.59
CA MET A 57 -15.07 12.95 24.48
C MET A 57 -15.77 13.93 25.42
N ALA A 58 -15.31 14.02 26.68
CA ALA A 58 -15.86 14.92 27.68
C ALA A 58 -15.67 16.41 27.31
N VAL A 59 -14.48 16.78 26.80
CA VAL A 59 -14.22 18.15 26.30
C VAL A 59 -15.14 18.50 25.14
N VAL A 60 -15.32 17.58 24.18
CA VAL A 60 -16.15 17.81 22.98
C VAL A 60 -17.59 18.16 23.35
N VAL A 61 -18.19 17.43 24.31
CA VAL A 61 -19.58 17.67 24.74
C VAL A 61 -19.70 18.51 26.01
N ARG A 62 -18.58 19.03 26.54
CA ARG A 62 -18.52 19.94 27.70
C ARG A 62 -19.07 19.33 28.99
N CYS A 63 -18.61 18.14 29.35
CA CYS A 63 -18.92 17.49 30.63
C CYS A 63 -17.66 16.97 31.33
N ARG A 64 -17.84 16.27 32.44
CA ARG A 64 -16.74 15.56 33.11
C ARG A 64 -16.56 14.17 32.50
N ALA A 65 -15.38 13.58 32.71
CA ALA A 65 -15.09 12.24 32.17
C ALA A 65 -16.01 11.17 32.77
N GLU A 66 -16.39 11.32 34.04
CA GLU A 66 -17.31 10.43 34.76
C GLU A 66 -18.68 10.40 34.07
N ASP A 67 -19.15 11.55 33.58
CA ASP A 67 -20.45 11.64 32.91
C ASP A 67 -20.48 10.83 31.60
N ILE A 68 -19.34 10.73 30.89
CA ILE A 68 -19.19 9.87 29.70
C ILE A 68 -19.20 8.39 30.10
N LEU A 69 -18.49 8.04 31.18
CA LEU A 69 -18.41 6.66 31.68
C LEU A 69 -19.77 6.16 32.17
N ASP A 70 -20.54 7.03 32.83
CA ASP A 70 -21.89 6.75 33.30
C ASP A 70 -22.86 6.52 32.13
N LEU A 71 -22.77 7.33 31.07
CA LEU A 71 -23.55 7.14 29.84
C LEU A 71 -23.22 5.81 29.13
N GLY A 72 -21.94 5.39 29.13
CA GLY A 72 -21.57 4.09 28.55
C GLY A 72 -22.06 2.92 29.40
N SER A 73 -21.93 3.05 30.72
CA SER A 73 -22.40 2.05 31.69
C SER A 73 -23.92 1.89 31.65
N SER A 74 -24.66 2.99 31.45
CA SER A 74 -26.14 2.97 31.32
C SER A 74 -26.60 2.17 30.11
N LEU A 75 -25.81 2.14 29.03
CA LEU A 75 -26.03 1.32 27.83
C LEU A 75 -25.60 -0.13 28.01
N GLY A 76 -24.90 -0.47 29.10
CA GLY A 76 -24.40 -1.81 29.36
C GLY A 76 -23.07 -2.13 28.66
N LEU A 77 -22.34 -1.11 28.20
CA LEU A 77 -21.01 -1.27 27.61
C LEU A 77 -20.00 -1.82 28.64
N THR A 78 -18.98 -2.52 28.16
CA THR A 78 -17.85 -2.97 28.97
C THR A 78 -17.01 -1.78 29.46
N PRO A 79 -16.15 -1.97 30.48
CA PRO A 79 -15.21 -0.92 30.89
C PRO A 79 -14.46 -0.37 29.67
N LYS A 80 -14.42 0.95 29.55
CA LYS A 80 -13.84 1.62 28.40
C LYS A 80 -12.35 1.25 28.26
N PRO A 81 -11.90 0.71 27.11
CA PRO A 81 -10.51 0.35 26.94
C PRO A 81 -9.63 1.62 26.86
N PRO A 82 -8.40 1.59 27.41
CA PRO A 82 -7.42 2.63 27.14
C PRO A 82 -6.97 2.54 25.69
N LEU A 83 -6.79 3.69 25.03
CA LEU A 83 -6.30 3.77 23.65
C LEU A 83 -4.84 4.24 23.65
N SER A 84 -4.01 3.54 22.89
CA SER A 84 -2.62 3.98 22.69
C SER A 84 -2.55 5.14 21.70
N ALA A 85 -1.46 5.91 21.76
CA ALA A 85 -1.20 6.97 20.78
C ALA A 85 -1.19 6.44 19.34
N ASP A 86 -0.70 5.22 19.13
CA ASP A 86 -0.71 4.59 17.80
C ASP A 86 -2.13 4.25 17.32
N GLN A 87 -2.99 3.72 18.20
CA GLN A 87 -4.38 3.45 17.86
C GLN A 87 -5.11 4.74 17.46
N LEU A 88 -4.94 5.82 18.24
CA LEU A 88 -5.55 7.12 17.93
C LEU A 88 -5.08 7.68 16.58
N ARG A 89 -3.82 7.46 16.21
CA ARG A 89 -3.30 7.83 14.88
C ARG A 89 -3.89 7.01 13.75
N ARG A 90 -4.31 5.77 13.98
CA ARG A 90 -4.84 4.86 12.95
C ARG A 90 -6.35 4.91 12.79
N LEU A 91 -7.08 5.30 13.84
CA LEU A 91 -8.55 5.23 13.88
C LEU A 91 -9.27 6.47 13.31
N TYR A 92 -8.53 7.52 12.90
CA TYR A 92 -9.14 8.81 12.53
C TYR A 92 -10.21 8.71 11.44
N ILE A 93 -10.02 7.88 10.40
CA ILE A 93 -11.04 7.73 9.32
C ILE A 93 -12.35 7.22 9.91
N THR A 94 -12.28 6.23 10.81
CA THR A 94 -13.46 5.68 11.48
C THR A 94 -14.12 6.73 12.37
N VAL A 95 -13.33 7.50 13.14
CA VAL A 95 -13.83 8.61 13.96
C VAL A 95 -14.56 9.65 13.09
N ILE A 96 -13.96 10.08 11.98
CA ILE A 96 -14.57 11.04 11.05
C ILE A 96 -15.86 10.47 10.48
N ARG A 97 -15.83 9.25 9.93
CA ARG A 97 -16.97 8.62 9.29
C ARG A 97 -18.15 8.45 10.24
N GLN A 98 -17.90 7.95 11.46
CA GLN A 98 -18.97 7.70 12.43
C GLN A 98 -19.60 8.99 12.96
N ASN A 99 -18.84 10.08 13.01
CA ASN A 99 -19.32 11.38 13.51
C ASN A 99 -19.71 12.35 12.39
N TRP A 100 -19.50 12.02 11.11
CA TRP A 100 -19.74 12.91 9.96
C TRP A 100 -21.15 13.50 9.94
N ARG A 101 -22.15 12.70 10.33
CA ARG A 101 -23.55 13.11 10.41
C ARG A 101 -24.02 13.47 11.82
N LEU A 102 -23.18 13.28 12.85
CA LEU A 102 -23.53 13.47 14.25
C LEU A 102 -23.05 14.82 14.80
N LEU A 103 -21.83 15.22 14.44
CA LEU A 103 -21.12 16.37 15.00
C LEU A 103 -20.83 17.41 13.90
N PRO A 104 -20.79 18.72 14.25
CA PRO A 104 -20.18 19.74 13.39
C PRO A 104 -18.67 19.49 13.25
N ASN A 105 -18.05 20.04 12.19
CA ASN A 105 -16.63 19.83 11.89
C ASN A 105 -15.73 20.22 13.07
N GLU A 106 -16.06 21.31 13.76
CA GLU A 106 -15.32 21.83 14.90
C GLU A 106 -15.23 20.79 16.03
N GLN A 107 -16.32 20.07 16.30
CA GLN A 107 -16.34 19.02 17.33
C GLN A 107 -15.63 17.74 16.87
N ILE A 108 -15.67 17.40 15.57
CA ILE A 108 -14.87 16.30 15.03
C ILE A 108 -13.37 16.62 15.16
N ILE A 109 -12.96 17.85 14.82
CA ILE A 109 -11.58 18.33 14.93
C ILE A 109 -11.11 18.27 16.40
N GLN A 110 -11.94 18.73 17.35
CA GLN A 110 -11.65 18.62 18.78
C GLN A 110 -11.52 17.16 19.24
N LEU A 111 -12.39 16.27 18.78
CA LEU A 111 -12.34 14.84 19.13
C LEU A 111 -11.04 14.18 18.64
N LEU A 112 -10.61 14.53 17.43
CA LEU A 112 -9.34 14.07 16.85
C LEU A 112 -8.11 14.70 17.52
N GLY A 113 -8.27 15.88 18.15
CA GLY A 113 -7.15 16.69 18.64
C GLY A 113 -6.31 17.27 17.51
N TRP A 114 -6.93 17.64 16.39
CA TRP A 114 -6.25 18.11 15.18
C TRP A 114 -6.39 19.62 14.99
N THR A 115 -5.58 20.18 14.08
CA THR A 115 -5.82 21.52 13.53
C THR A 115 -6.83 21.45 12.39
N LYS A 116 -7.42 22.60 12.04
CA LYS A 116 -8.35 22.71 10.90
C LYS A 116 -7.64 22.40 9.58
N GLU A 117 -6.40 22.84 9.45
CA GLU A 117 -5.56 22.66 8.26
C GLU A 117 -5.28 21.19 8.02
N ARG A 118 -4.90 20.44 9.08
CA ARG A 118 -4.70 18.98 9.01
C ARG A 118 -5.97 18.28 8.59
N PHE A 119 -7.10 18.61 9.22
CA PHE A 119 -8.40 18.00 8.88
C PHE A 119 -8.80 18.24 7.42
N GLN A 120 -8.66 19.47 6.92
CA GLN A 120 -8.96 19.80 5.52
C GLN A 120 -8.00 19.16 4.53
N PHE A 121 -6.72 19.05 4.89
CA PHE A 121 -5.74 18.33 4.09
C PHE A 121 -6.14 16.85 3.98
N THR A 122 -6.35 16.17 5.11
CA THR A 122 -6.75 14.75 5.14
C THR A 122 -8.04 14.51 4.34
N LEU A 123 -9.08 15.33 4.48
CA LEU A 123 -10.33 15.14 3.73
C LEU A 123 -10.13 15.16 2.21
N ARG A 124 -9.21 15.98 1.71
CA ARG A 124 -8.94 16.12 0.26
C ARG A 124 -8.00 15.05 -0.26
N GLU A 125 -6.97 14.75 0.52
CA GLU A 125 -5.78 14.05 0.05
C GLU A 125 -5.86 12.54 0.37
N ASP A 126 -6.49 12.17 1.49
CA ASP A 126 -6.60 10.77 1.93
C ASP A 126 -7.71 10.04 1.18
N ASP A 127 -7.33 9.31 0.13
CA ASP A 127 -8.19 8.36 -0.59
C ASP A 127 -9.57 8.95 -0.95
N PHE A 128 -9.58 10.22 -1.37
CA PHE A 128 -10.78 11.00 -1.72
C PHE A 128 -11.86 10.97 -0.63
N LEU A 129 -11.45 11.02 0.65
CA LEU A 129 -12.33 10.83 1.80
C LEU A 129 -13.53 11.78 1.80
N GLU A 130 -13.35 13.05 1.42
CA GLU A 130 -14.46 14.00 1.25
C GLU A 130 -15.52 13.49 0.26
N SER A 131 -15.09 12.95 -0.89
CA SER A 131 -16.00 12.38 -1.89
C SER A 131 -16.71 11.14 -1.35
N LYS A 132 -16.02 10.29 -0.59
CA LYS A 132 -16.57 9.05 -0.01
C LYS A 132 -17.57 9.33 1.10
N LEU A 133 -17.33 10.36 1.91
CA LEU A 133 -18.24 10.80 2.97
C LEU A 133 -19.47 11.52 2.42
N GLY A 134 -19.33 12.14 1.25
CA GLY A 134 -20.36 12.99 0.65
C GLY A 134 -20.54 14.32 1.39
N PRO A 135 -21.53 15.14 1.00
CA PRO A 135 -21.73 16.47 1.57
C PRO A 135 -21.92 16.41 3.09
N LYS A 136 -21.19 17.28 3.82
CA LYS A 136 -21.27 17.39 5.28
C LYS A 136 -22.65 17.91 5.69
N PRO A 137 -23.41 17.18 6.54
CA PRO A 137 -24.67 17.68 7.08
C PRO A 137 -24.50 18.85 8.05
N ALA A 138 -25.52 19.72 8.12
CA ALA A 138 -25.62 20.79 9.11
C ALA A 138 -25.97 20.23 10.49
N CYS A 139 -24.97 19.66 11.16
CA CYS A 139 -25.12 19.08 12.49
C CYS A 139 -25.11 20.18 13.56
N LEU A 140 -26.13 20.21 14.42
CA LEU A 140 -26.12 21.06 15.61
C LEU A 140 -24.99 20.65 16.57
N PRO A 141 -24.35 21.59 17.26
CA PRO A 141 -23.41 21.26 18.34
C PRO A 141 -24.04 20.31 19.35
N LEU A 142 -23.28 19.31 19.77
CA LEU A 142 -23.69 18.37 20.81
C LEU A 142 -23.11 18.84 22.16
N VAL A 143 -23.99 19.09 23.12
CA VAL A 143 -23.61 19.50 24.48
C VAL A 143 -24.25 18.53 25.45
N TYR A 144 -23.53 18.19 26.50
CA TYR A 144 -24.02 17.33 27.55
C TYR A 144 -25.22 17.96 28.26
N ALA A 145 -26.23 17.13 28.47
CA ALA A 145 -27.33 17.38 29.38
C ALA A 145 -27.63 16.06 30.09
N PRO A 146 -27.97 16.07 31.40
CA PRO A 146 -28.37 14.87 32.10
C PRO A 146 -29.54 14.16 31.37
N PRO A 147 -29.47 12.83 31.15
CA PRO A 147 -30.52 12.11 30.45
C PRO A 147 -31.90 12.28 31.11
N GLY A 148 -32.92 12.56 30.30
CA GLY A 148 -34.31 12.58 30.75
C GLY A 148 -34.85 11.18 31.08
N PRO A 149 -36.05 11.06 31.67
CA PRO A 149 -36.64 9.78 32.05
C PRO A 149 -36.76 8.78 30.89
N GLU A 150 -37.21 9.23 29.72
CA GLU A 150 -37.36 8.40 28.52
C GLU A 150 -36.00 7.89 28.01
N ALA A 151 -34.97 8.75 28.02
CA ALA A 151 -33.63 8.34 27.61
C ALA A 151 -33.04 7.29 28.57
N ARG A 152 -33.24 7.45 29.88
CA ARG A 152 -32.80 6.45 30.87
C ARG A 152 -33.52 5.12 30.71
N LYS A 153 -34.84 5.15 30.49
CA LYS A 153 -35.64 3.95 30.21
C LYS A 153 -35.11 3.23 28.97
N ARG A 154 -34.91 3.96 27.88
CA ARG A 154 -34.40 3.39 26.62
C ARG A 154 -32.97 2.85 26.76
N ALA A 155 -32.10 3.53 27.51
CA ALA A 155 -30.75 3.04 27.80
C ALA A 155 -30.78 1.73 28.60
N ALA A 156 -31.67 1.62 29.59
CA ALA A 156 -31.85 0.39 30.38
C ALA A 156 -32.36 -0.78 29.52
N GLU A 157 -33.27 -0.54 28.56
CA GLU A 157 -33.70 -1.54 27.58
C GLU A 157 -32.52 -2.05 26.74
N ILE A 158 -31.71 -1.14 26.19
CA ILE A 158 -30.51 -1.48 25.42
C ILE A 158 -29.52 -2.28 26.27
N ARG A 159 -29.27 -1.85 27.51
CA ARG A 159 -28.42 -2.58 28.46
C ARG A 159 -28.90 -3.99 28.68
N GLN A 160 -30.21 -4.18 28.85
CA GLN A 160 -30.79 -5.51 29.02
C GLN A 160 -30.60 -6.37 27.77
N THR A 161 -30.78 -5.81 26.56
CA THR A 161 -30.50 -6.49 25.29
C THR A 161 -29.03 -6.94 25.19
N ILE A 162 -28.07 -6.04 25.44
CA ILE A 162 -26.63 -6.38 25.39
C ILE A 162 -26.31 -7.44 26.42
N LEU A 163 -26.79 -7.29 27.65
CA LEU A 163 -26.58 -8.28 28.70
C LEU A 163 -27.20 -9.63 28.32
N THR A 164 -28.31 -9.67 27.61
CA THR A 164 -28.97 -10.93 27.27
C THR A 164 -28.26 -11.64 26.12
N HIS A 165 -27.89 -10.91 25.06
CA HIS A 165 -27.43 -11.50 23.81
C HIS A 165 -25.92 -11.52 23.62
N LEU A 166 -25.18 -10.61 24.27
CA LEU A 166 -23.72 -10.46 24.08
C LEU A 166 -22.93 -10.89 25.33
N ARG A 167 -23.53 -11.71 26.21
CA ARG A 167 -22.95 -12.12 27.50
C ARG A 167 -21.69 -13.00 27.37
N GLY A 168 -21.61 -13.83 26.32
CA GLY A 168 -20.49 -14.75 26.06
C GLY A 168 -19.28 -14.13 25.35
N GLU A 169 -19.42 -12.97 24.72
CA GLU A 169 -18.34 -12.22 24.04
C GLU A 169 -17.66 -11.18 24.96
N ARG A 170 -18.04 -11.13 26.24
CA ARG A 170 -17.45 -10.23 27.26
C ARG A 170 -16.14 -10.76 27.85
N ASP A 171 -15.77 -11.99 27.53
CA ASP A 171 -14.47 -12.58 27.90
C ASP A 171 -13.42 -12.12 26.86
N PRO A 172 -12.25 -11.59 27.26
CA PRO A 172 -11.29 -10.94 26.37
C PRO A 172 -10.46 -11.96 25.57
N ALA A 173 -11.10 -12.99 25.02
CA ALA A 173 -10.48 -13.99 24.16
C ALA A 173 -10.07 -13.43 22.77
N GLY A 174 -10.34 -12.14 22.51
CA GLY A 174 -9.96 -11.45 21.28
C GLY A 174 -8.59 -10.80 21.34
N GLU A 175 -7.86 -10.82 20.22
CA GLU A 175 -6.62 -10.06 20.06
C GLU A 175 -6.92 -8.54 20.07
N PRO A 176 -6.17 -7.72 20.84
CA PRO A 176 -6.36 -6.27 20.83
C PRO A 176 -6.22 -5.67 19.42
N ALA A 177 -7.00 -4.63 19.13
CA ALA A 177 -6.93 -3.93 17.84
C ALA A 177 -5.49 -3.48 17.54
N PHE A 178 -5.04 -3.77 16.32
CA PHE A 178 -3.68 -3.51 15.83
C PHE A 178 -2.54 -4.30 16.50
N ALA A 179 -2.80 -5.34 17.30
CA ALA A 179 -1.72 -6.15 17.87
C ALA A 179 -0.82 -6.80 16.79
N PHE A 180 -1.37 -7.05 15.59
CA PHE A 180 -0.61 -7.52 14.43
C PHE A 180 0.53 -6.57 14.02
N ILE A 181 0.42 -5.25 14.26
CA ILE A 181 1.48 -4.27 13.97
C ILE A 181 2.71 -4.58 14.81
N ARG A 182 2.53 -4.82 16.11
CA ARG A 182 3.61 -5.22 17.01
C ARG A 182 4.24 -6.54 16.56
N ARG A 183 3.42 -7.56 16.30
CA ARG A 183 3.89 -8.89 15.84
C ARG A 183 4.67 -8.81 14.52
N LEU A 184 4.18 -8.03 13.56
CA LEU A 184 4.85 -7.88 12.27
C LEU A 184 6.10 -7.01 12.37
N SER A 185 6.17 -6.04 13.29
CA SER A 185 7.38 -5.24 13.55
C SER A 185 8.45 -5.99 14.33
N ASP A 186 8.05 -6.98 15.11
CA ASP A 186 8.96 -7.73 15.98
C ASP A 186 9.97 -8.57 15.17
N ARG A 187 11.22 -8.55 15.59
CA ARG A 187 12.34 -9.30 14.99
C ARG A 187 12.71 -10.54 15.81
N THR A 188 12.03 -10.79 16.93
CA THR A 188 12.27 -11.99 17.70
C THR A 188 11.93 -13.23 16.87
N VAL A 189 12.89 -14.15 16.79
CA VAL A 189 12.70 -15.46 16.17
C VAL A 189 12.29 -16.39 17.31
N PRO A 190 11.03 -16.85 17.37
CA PRO A 190 10.67 -17.88 18.34
C PRO A 190 11.45 -19.16 18.01
N SER A 191 11.73 -19.99 19.03
CA SER A 191 12.29 -21.31 18.77
C SER A 191 11.26 -22.15 18.02
N TRP A 192 11.61 -22.59 16.82
CA TRP A 192 10.83 -23.52 15.99
C TRP A 192 11.28 -24.97 16.16
N ARG A 193 12.19 -25.22 17.10
CA ARG A 193 12.66 -26.58 17.42
C ARG A 193 11.53 -27.38 18.06
N ASP A 194 11.10 -28.42 17.36
CA ASP A 194 10.30 -29.51 17.94
C ASP A 194 11.25 -30.44 18.70
N PRO A 195 11.19 -30.53 20.04
CA PRO A 195 12.12 -31.36 20.80
C PRO A 195 12.09 -32.85 20.41
N GLU A 196 10.97 -33.34 19.90
CA GLU A 196 10.79 -34.75 19.52
C GLU A 196 11.24 -35.04 18.08
N ALA A 197 11.35 -34.01 17.24
CA ALA A 197 11.77 -34.19 15.86
C ALA A 197 13.24 -34.66 15.79
N LYS A 198 13.48 -35.71 14.99
CA LYS A 198 14.80 -36.30 14.70
C LYS A 198 15.01 -36.32 13.18
N PRO A 199 16.26 -36.28 12.70
CA PRO A 199 16.52 -36.36 11.27
C PRO A 199 16.03 -37.71 10.71
N SER A 200 15.24 -37.66 9.65
CA SER A 200 14.76 -38.82 8.91
C SER A 200 15.87 -39.45 8.06
N ALA A 201 15.63 -40.67 7.54
CA ALA A 201 16.55 -41.31 6.59
C ALA A 201 16.81 -40.41 5.38
N GLY A 202 18.07 -40.03 5.15
CA GLY A 202 18.47 -39.12 4.08
C GLY A 202 18.60 -37.65 4.49
N GLN A 203 18.26 -37.29 5.73
CA GLN A 203 18.53 -35.97 6.28
C GLN A 203 19.85 -35.92 7.06
N ILE A 204 20.45 -34.74 7.12
CA ILE A 204 21.60 -34.43 7.98
C ILE A 204 21.18 -33.49 9.10
N ASP A 205 21.87 -33.59 10.24
CA ASP A 205 21.72 -32.67 11.36
C ASP A 205 22.84 -31.62 11.33
N LEU A 206 22.43 -30.35 11.21
CA LEU A 206 23.32 -29.19 11.15
C LEU A 206 23.70 -28.65 12.54
N SER A 207 23.25 -29.29 13.62
CA SER A 207 23.61 -28.91 14.98
C SER A 207 25.13 -28.83 15.15
N GLY A 208 25.62 -27.67 15.59
CA GLY A 208 27.06 -27.41 15.78
C GLY A 208 27.85 -27.12 14.50
N TRP A 209 27.21 -27.04 13.32
CA TRP A 209 27.89 -26.69 12.08
C TRP A 209 28.28 -25.21 12.03
N THR A 210 29.34 -24.92 11.27
CA THR A 210 29.85 -23.56 11.08
C THR A 210 29.37 -22.96 9.76
N VAL A 211 29.07 -21.66 9.75
CA VAL A 211 28.64 -20.94 8.54
C VAL A 211 29.78 -20.03 8.06
N HIS A 212 30.19 -20.19 6.80
CA HIS A 212 31.27 -19.44 6.19
C HIS A 212 30.79 -18.73 4.92
N GLY A 213 31.09 -17.43 4.81
CA GLY A 213 30.83 -16.64 3.61
C GLY A 213 32.10 -16.38 2.80
N GLU A 214 32.07 -16.66 1.49
CA GLU A 214 33.19 -16.40 0.59
C GLU A 214 33.10 -15.01 -0.03
N LYS A 215 33.97 -14.10 0.42
CA LYS A 215 33.99 -12.69 -0.04
C LYS A 215 32.62 -12.02 0.13
N LEU A 216 31.88 -12.41 1.17
CA LEU A 216 30.58 -11.85 1.52
C LEU A 216 30.71 -10.84 2.64
N ASP A 217 29.74 -9.95 2.72
CA ASP A 217 29.46 -9.18 3.93
C ASP A 217 29.20 -10.16 5.09
N GLY A 218 29.90 -9.97 6.22
CA GLY A 218 29.80 -10.85 7.40
C GLY A 218 28.39 -10.96 7.98
N ARG A 219 27.50 -10.03 7.65
CA ARG A 219 26.09 -10.05 8.04
C ARG A 219 25.31 -11.19 7.37
N ILE A 220 25.65 -11.57 6.15
CA ILE A 220 24.92 -12.65 5.44
C ILE A 220 25.12 -14.00 6.14
N PRO A 221 26.37 -14.45 6.43
CA PRO A 221 26.60 -15.64 7.24
C PRO A 221 25.99 -15.55 8.64
N SER A 222 26.03 -14.38 9.28
CA SER A 222 25.52 -14.23 10.65
C SER A 222 24.01 -14.45 10.72
N LEU A 223 23.23 -14.08 9.70
CA LEU A 223 21.78 -14.34 9.65
C LEU A 223 21.44 -15.83 9.79
N LEU A 224 22.17 -16.70 9.08
CA LEU A 224 21.93 -18.15 9.17
C LEU A 224 22.48 -18.73 10.47
N ALA A 225 23.67 -18.29 10.89
CA ALA A 225 24.27 -18.75 12.15
C ALA A 225 23.38 -18.39 13.36
N ASP A 226 22.85 -17.17 13.39
CA ASP A 226 21.92 -16.69 14.40
C ASP A 226 20.62 -17.49 14.42
N PHE A 227 20.08 -17.80 13.24
CA PHE A 227 18.88 -18.62 13.10
C PHE A 227 19.10 -20.04 13.65
N LEU A 228 20.23 -20.67 13.30
CA LEU A 228 20.59 -22.00 13.83
C LEU A 228 20.78 -21.96 15.36
N ALA A 229 21.46 -20.93 15.87
CA ALA A 229 21.78 -20.81 17.28
C ALA A 229 20.59 -20.44 18.18
N ARG A 230 19.64 -19.62 17.69
CA ARG A 230 18.50 -19.12 18.47
C ARG A 230 17.16 -19.72 18.09
N GLY A 231 16.93 -19.88 16.79
CA GLY A 231 15.66 -20.36 16.23
C GLY A 231 15.50 -21.87 16.28
N LEU A 232 16.61 -22.61 16.34
CA LEU A 232 16.63 -24.07 16.33
C LEU A 232 17.43 -24.68 17.47
N SER A 233 17.76 -23.88 18.50
CA SER A 233 18.61 -24.21 19.66
C SER A 233 18.61 -25.69 19.99
N THR A 234 19.69 -26.35 19.65
CA THR A 234 20.00 -27.67 20.16
C THR A 234 20.81 -27.51 21.43
N GLY A 235 20.58 -28.37 22.43
CA GLY A 235 21.40 -28.40 23.65
C GLY A 235 22.88 -28.63 23.34
N PRO A 236 23.75 -28.85 24.34
CA PRO A 236 25.18 -29.05 24.09
C PRO A 236 25.42 -30.17 23.06
N VAL A 237 25.85 -29.80 21.86
CA VAL A 237 26.05 -30.70 20.72
C VAL A 237 27.47 -31.25 20.78
N PRO A 238 27.68 -32.57 20.59
CA PRO A 238 29.02 -33.11 20.40
C PRO A 238 29.70 -32.46 19.20
N ALA A 239 31.02 -32.31 19.23
CA ALA A 239 31.81 -31.78 18.12
C ALA A 239 31.63 -32.65 16.85
N ARG A 240 30.65 -32.31 16.01
CA ARG A 240 30.54 -32.79 14.62
C ARG A 240 30.89 -31.63 13.70
N SER A 241 31.87 -31.87 12.83
CA SER A 241 32.55 -30.85 12.02
C SER A 241 31.99 -30.83 10.59
N GLY A 242 30.79 -30.28 10.41
CA GLY A 242 30.29 -29.91 9.09
C GLY A 242 30.34 -28.39 8.87
N ARG A 243 30.36 -27.98 7.61
CA ARG A 243 30.39 -26.55 7.23
C ARG A 243 29.32 -26.19 6.21
N ILE A 244 28.77 -24.99 6.35
CA ILE A 244 27.87 -24.37 5.39
C ILE A 244 28.66 -23.26 4.67
N ARG A 245 28.83 -23.40 3.35
CA ARG A 245 29.52 -22.41 2.50
C ARG A 245 28.48 -21.57 1.77
N LEU A 246 28.60 -20.26 1.91
CA LEU A 246 27.76 -19.28 1.23
C LEU A 246 28.62 -18.53 0.21
N ARG A 247 28.17 -18.48 -1.05
CA ARG A 247 28.92 -17.81 -2.12
C ARG A 247 28.00 -17.18 -3.17
N ILE A 248 28.52 -16.17 -3.85
CA ILE A 248 27.86 -15.54 -5.00
C ILE A 248 28.57 -15.98 -6.27
N ASP A 249 27.81 -16.46 -7.24
CA ASP A 249 28.32 -16.95 -8.52
C ASP A 249 27.48 -16.43 -9.70
N PRO A 250 27.90 -15.34 -10.35
CA PRO A 250 27.18 -14.78 -11.49
C PRO A 250 26.97 -15.78 -12.64
N ALA A 251 27.77 -16.85 -12.74
CA ALA A 251 27.63 -17.87 -13.78
C ALA A 251 26.32 -18.67 -13.69
N LEU A 252 25.61 -18.62 -12.56
CA LEU A 252 24.25 -19.17 -12.43
C LEU A 252 23.20 -18.43 -13.30
N GLY A 253 23.53 -17.22 -13.76
CA GLY A 253 22.76 -16.47 -14.75
C GLY A 253 22.59 -14.99 -14.39
N GLU A 254 22.50 -14.16 -15.42
CA GLU A 254 22.48 -12.70 -15.30
C GLU A 254 21.08 -12.11 -15.00
N LYS A 255 20.00 -12.89 -15.18
CA LYS A 255 18.62 -12.41 -15.04
C LYS A 255 17.82 -13.20 -14.01
N GLY A 256 17.04 -12.46 -13.22
CA GLY A 256 16.16 -12.99 -12.18
C GLY A 256 16.92 -13.52 -10.96
N GLU A 257 16.16 -13.95 -9.95
CA GLU A 257 16.76 -14.57 -8.77
C GLU A 257 16.95 -16.06 -8.98
N ARG A 258 18.18 -16.55 -8.80
CA ARG A 258 18.57 -17.94 -8.99
C ARG A 258 19.52 -18.39 -7.89
N PHE A 259 19.28 -19.58 -7.35
CA PHE A 259 20.19 -20.17 -6.39
C PHE A 259 20.22 -21.69 -6.47
N THR A 260 21.31 -22.27 -5.98
CA THR A 260 21.48 -23.71 -5.81
C THR A 260 21.87 -24.02 -4.38
N VAL A 261 21.35 -25.11 -3.84
CA VAL A 261 21.74 -25.68 -2.55
C VAL A 261 22.16 -27.12 -2.78
N ALA A 262 23.40 -27.46 -2.42
CA ALA A 262 23.90 -28.83 -2.43
C ALA A 262 24.19 -29.28 -1.00
N VAL A 263 23.45 -30.26 -0.52
CA VAL A 263 23.52 -30.81 0.85
C VAL A 263 24.24 -32.16 0.81
N ALA A 264 25.45 -32.22 1.34
CA ALA A 264 26.26 -33.42 1.50
C ALA A 264 26.47 -33.77 2.98
N GLU A 265 27.16 -34.87 3.29
CA GLU A 265 27.30 -35.37 4.67
C GLU A 265 28.06 -34.42 5.61
N THR A 266 29.03 -33.67 5.09
CA THR A 266 29.91 -32.78 5.87
C THR A 266 29.95 -31.35 5.33
N GLU A 267 29.26 -31.07 4.22
CA GLU A 267 29.24 -29.76 3.59
C GLU A 267 27.86 -29.43 3.01
N VAL A 268 27.41 -28.19 3.22
CA VAL A 268 26.28 -27.59 2.49
C VAL A 268 26.81 -26.42 1.68
N ASP A 269 26.73 -26.49 0.34
CA ASP A 269 27.11 -25.39 -0.55
C ASP A 269 25.86 -24.63 -0.99
N VAL A 270 25.83 -23.32 -0.72
CA VAL A 270 24.71 -22.42 -1.03
C VAL A 270 25.21 -21.31 -1.93
N VAL A 271 24.67 -21.28 -3.15
CA VAL A 271 25.16 -20.39 -4.21
C VAL A 271 24.00 -19.57 -4.74
N GLY A 272 24.12 -18.25 -4.72
CA GLY A 272 23.20 -17.32 -5.39
C GLY A 272 23.87 -16.60 -6.55
N ASN A 273 23.13 -16.25 -7.61
CA ASN A 273 23.70 -15.46 -8.71
C ASN A 273 24.02 -14.00 -8.32
N HIS A 274 23.37 -13.49 -7.26
CA HIS A 274 23.65 -12.19 -6.64
C HIS A 274 23.24 -12.21 -5.15
N ALA A 275 23.55 -11.15 -4.40
CA ALA A 275 23.29 -11.07 -2.96
C ALA A 275 21.81 -11.32 -2.57
N GLY A 276 20.87 -10.67 -3.27
CA GLY A 276 19.42 -10.93 -3.07
C GLY A 276 19.02 -12.40 -3.25
N SER A 277 19.61 -13.12 -4.21
CA SER A 277 19.31 -14.53 -4.44
C SER A 277 19.89 -15.44 -3.37
N LEU A 278 21.06 -15.07 -2.84
CA LEU A 278 21.63 -15.76 -1.69
C LEU A 278 20.75 -15.57 -0.43
N LEU A 279 20.24 -14.36 -0.19
CA LEU A 279 19.27 -14.12 0.90
C LEU A 279 17.99 -14.95 0.74
N GLN A 280 17.47 -15.09 -0.48
CA GLN A 280 16.34 -15.98 -0.77
C GLN A 280 16.68 -17.46 -0.54
N ALA A 281 17.90 -17.90 -0.85
CA ALA A 281 18.37 -19.23 -0.52
C ALA A 281 18.41 -19.48 0.99
N LEU A 282 18.84 -18.48 1.78
CA LEU A 282 18.81 -18.53 3.24
C LEU A 282 17.39 -18.63 3.77
N SER A 283 16.45 -17.81 3.26
CA SER A 283 15.03 -17.91 3.65
C SER A 283 14.44 -19.28 3.31
N TRP A 284 14.81 -19.86 2.17
CA TRP A 284 14.39 -21.21 1.79
C TRP A 284 14.95 -22.26 2.75
N LEU A 285 16.24 -22.20 3.09
CA LEU A 285 16.85 -23.11 4.08
C LEU A 285 16.16 -23.04 5.44
N GLN A 286 15.87 -21.83 5.92
CA GLN A 286 15.12 -21.61 7.15
C GLN A 286 13.75 -22.29 7.11
N ALA A 287 13.00 -22.09 6.02
CA ALA A 287 11.68 -22.72 5.86
C ALA A 287 11.75 -24.26 5.84
N GLN A 288 12.78 -24.84 5.23
CA GLN A 288 12.97 -26.29 5.24
C GLN A 288 13.28 -26.81 6.65
N MET A 289 14.12 -26.12 7.41
CA MET A 289 14.40 -26.52 8.80
C MET A 289 13.18 -26.36 9.73
N GLU A 290 12.40 -25.29 9.55
CA GLU A 290 11.12 -25.11 10.25
C GLU A 290 10.14 -26.24 9.92
N GLU A 291 9.99 -26.61 8.64
CA GLU A 291 9.13 -27.71 8.20
C GLU A 291 9.57 -29.07 8.77
N HIS A 292 10.88 -29.29 8.91
CA HIS A 292 11.43 -30.50 9.52
C HIS A 292 11.45 -30.48 11.06
N GLY A 293 11.01 -29.40 11.71
CA GLY A 293 10.99 -29.25 13.18
C GLY A 293 12.37 -29.17 13.85
N GLY A 294 13.44 -28.88 13.09
CA GLY A 294 14.80 -28.87 13.62
C GLY A 294 15.84 -28.47 12.55
N PRO A 295 17.14 -28.38 12.91
CA PRO A 295 18.22 -28.02 11.99
C PRO A 295 18.56 -29.17 11.04
N PHE A 296 17.55 -29.73 10.38
CA PHE A 296 17.63 -30.90 9.53
C PHE A 296 17.42 -30.49 8.08
N LEU A 297 18.29 -30.99 7.19
CA LEU A 297 18.15 -30.81 5.74
C LEU A 297 18.23 -32.14 5.01
N THR A 298 17.41 -32.30 3.98
CA THR A 298 17.46 -33.45 3.07
C THR A 298 18.71 -33.38 2.19
N ARG A 299 19.49 -34.47 2.12
CA ARG A 299 20.66 -34.58 1.23
C ARG A 299 20.25 -34.49 -0.23
N GLY A 300 21.11 -33.90 -1.05
CA GLY A 300 20.89 -33.78 -2.50
C GLY A 300 21.15 -32.36 -3.00
N ARG A 301 20.83 -32.14 -4.28
CA ARG A 301 20.99 -30.84 -4.95
C ARG A 301 19.63 -30.29 -5.33
N VAL A 302 19.38 -29.04 -4.95
CA VAL A 302 18.19 -28.28 -5.31
C VAL A 302 18.61 -27.04 -6.10
N GLU A 303 17.94 -26.79 -7.20
CA GLU A 303 18.11 -25.58 -8.00
C GLU A 303 16.78 -24.84 -8.05
N ARG A 304 16.80 -23.53 -7.80
CA ARG A 304 15.59 -22.70 -7.80
C ARG A 304 15.80 -21.44 -8.60
N SER A 305 14.76 -21.05 -9.32
CA SER A 305 14.66 -19.78 -10.01
C SER A 305 13.31 -19.12 -9.72
N ALA A 306 13.31 -17.81 -9.54
CA ALA A 306 12.07 -17.05 -9.37
C ALA A 306 11.37 -16.87 -10.72
N ALA A 307 10.09 -17.24 -10.79
CA ALA A 307 9.29 -17.10 -12.01
C ALA A 307 8.88 -15.64 -12.31
N PHE A 308 8.78 -14.80 -11.28
CA PHE A 308 8.31 -13.42 -11.39
C PHE A 308 9.33 -12.47 -10.80
N HIS A 309 9.61 -11.35 -11.46
CA HIS A 309 10.50 -10.31 -10.92
C HIS A 309 10.18 -8.93 -11.55
N PRO A 310 10.05 -7.86 -10.74
CA PRO A 310 10.04 -7.84 -9.27
C PRO A 310 8.73 -8.41 -8.69
N ARG A 311 8.74 -8.69 -7.38
CA ARG A 311 7.58 -9.10 -6.56
C ARG A 311 7.45 -8.09 -5.44
N TYR A 312 6.66 -7.04 -5.68
CA TYR A 312 6.61 -5.88 -4.80
C TYR A 312 5.17 -5.52 -4.41
N LEU A 313 5.01 -4.94 -3.22
CA LEU A 313 3.70 -4.63 -2.63
C LEU A 313 3.69 -3.32 -1.84
N TYR A 314 2.48 -2.91 -1.45
CA TYR A 314 2.25 -1.78 -0.55
C TYR A 314 2.13 -2.24 0.90
N SER A 315 2.58 -1.41 1.84
CA SER A 315 2.55 -1.77 3.26
C SER A 315 1.15 -1.67 3.88
N TYR A 316 0.84 -2.62 4.76
CA TYR A 316 -0.28 -2.52 5.70
C TYR A 316 -0.04 -1.52 6.84
N PHE A 317 1.21 -1.09 7.05
CA PHE A 317 1.57 -0.14 8.09
C PHE A 317 1.40 1.31 7.66
N ALA A 318 1.49 1.55 6.35
CA ALA A 318 1.52 2.88 5.78
C ALA A 318 0.21 3.61 6.10
N LEU A 319 0.36 4.71 6.83
CA LEU A 319 -0.73 5.66 7.06
C LEU A 319 -0.65 6.76 6.02
N TYR A 320 -1.80 7.38 5.77
CA TYR A 320 -1.83 8.58 4.96
C TYR A 320 -1.05 9.71 5.66
N GLY A 321 -0.16 10.36 4.92
CA GLY A 321 0.73 11.38 5.45
C GLY A 321 2.08 11.40 4.73
N ASP A 322 3.05 12.06 5.35
CA ASP A 322 4.41 12.14 4.84
C ASP A 322 5.34 11.24 5.67
N PRO A 323 5.45 9.93 5.35
CA PRO A 323 6.30 9.01 6.13
C PRO A 323 7.79 9.36 6.05
N LEU A 324 8.17 10.29 5.16
CA LEU A 324 9.54 10.78 5.04
C LEU A 324 9.81 11.99 5.94
N LEU A 325 8.81 12.60 6.58
CA LEU A 325 8.99 13.64 7.61
C LEU A 325 8.40 13.26 8.97
N GLU A 326 7.52 12.26 9.02
CA GLU A 326 6.86 11.80 10.23
C GLU A 326 7.44 10.45 10.67
N PRO A 327 8.48 10.41 11.54
CA PRO A 327 9.19 9.17 11.87
C PRO A 327 8.31 8.12 12.55
N ASP A 328 7.24 8.55 13.24
CA ASP A 328 6.24 7.68 13.86
C ASP A 328 5.38 6.92 12.83
N LEU A 329 5.44 7.30 11.55
CA LEU A 329 4.72 6.68 10.44
C LEU A 329 5.60 5.71 9.65
N ASP A 330 6.53 4.99 10.30
CA ASP A 330 7.39 4.02 9.58
C ASP A 330 6.53 2.98 8.83
N PRO A 331 6.47 3.04 7.48
CA PRO A 331 5.65 2.12 6.71
C PRO A 331 6.34 0.77 6.57
N PHE A 332 7.63 0.65 6.89
CA PHE A 332 8.41 -0.55 6.66
C PHE A 332 9.36 -0.83 7.84
N PRO A 333 8.83 -1.15 9.03
CA PRO A 333 9.67 -1.56 10.14
C PRO A 333 10.49 -2.80 9.77
N ASP A 334 11.69 -2.93 10.34
CA ASP A 334 12.66 -3.95 9.94
C ASP A 334 12.11 -5.38 10.06
N GLY A 335 11.36 -5.68 11.12
CA GLY A 335 10.73 -6.99 11.27
C GLY A 335 9.67 -7.29 10.22
N TYR A 336 9.06 -6.27 9.62
CA TYR A 336 8.12 -6.46 8.52
C TYR A 336 8.87 -6.71 7.20
N LEU A 337 9.93 -5.93 6.92
CA LEU A 337 10.80 -6.15 5.76
C LEU A 337 11.42 -7.56 5.76
N GLU A 338 11.88 -8.02 6.92
CA GLU A 338 12.38 -9.38 7.10
C GLU A 338 11.32 -10.44 6.76
N LYS A 339 10.11 -10.32 7.30
CA LYS A 339 9.00 -11.26 7.02
C LYS A 339 8.59 -11.24 5.56
N LEU A 340 8.57 -10.07 4.92
CA LEU A 340 8.34 -9.94 3.48
C LEU A 340 9.39 -10.68 2.67
N ALA A 341 10.67 -10.50 3.00
CA ALA A 341 11.77 -11.20 2.35
C ALA A 341 11.65 -12.72 2.51
N ARG A 342 11.26 -13.23 3.70
CA ARG A 342 11.04 -14.66 3.97
C ARG A 342 9.97 -15.30 3.08
N VAL A 343 8.93 -14.55 2.72
CA VAL A 343 7.86 -15.02 1.80
C VAL A 343 8.15 -14.71 0.32
N GLY A 344 9.37 -14.26 0.02
CA GLY A 344 9.86 -14.03 -1.33
C GLY A 344 9.55 -12.66 -1.91
N VAL A 345 8.96 -11.72 -1.16
CA VAL A 345 8.79 -10.33 -1.61
C VAL A 345 10.16 -9.66 -1.67
N ASN A 346 10.48 -9.03 -2.80
CA ASN A 346 11.77 -8.38 -3.02
C ASN A 346 11.65 -6.90 -3.36
N GLY A 347 10.45 -6.35 -3.20
CA GLY A 347 10.23 -4.92 -3.33
C GLY A 347 9.08 -4.41 -2.47
N VAL A 348 9.16 -3.15 -2.10
CA VAL A 348 8.07 -2.39 -1.49
C VAL A 348 7.98 -1.03 -2.15
N TRP A 349 6.83 -0.35 -2.03
CA TRP A 349 6.69 0.97 -2.61
C TRP A 349 5.96 1.96 -1.71
N LEU A 350 6.31 3.24 -1.89
CA LEU A 350 5.62 4.37 -1.28
C LEU A 350 5.38 5.45 -2.34
N GLN A 351 4.44 6.36 -2.06
CA GLN A 351 4.15 7.47 -2.94
C GLN A 351 5.30 8.48 -2.96
N GLY A 352 5.66 8.96 -4.15
CA GLY A 352 6.53 10.11 -4.34
C GLY A 352 5.73 11.30 -4.87
N VAL A 353 5.93 12.48 -4.28
CA VAL A 353 5.37 13.75 -4.78
C VAL A 353 6.53 14.63 -5.26
N LEU A 354 6.70 14.81 -6.58
CA LEU A 354 7.96 15.36 -7.12
C LEU A 354 8.27 16.77 -6.62
N ARG A 355 7.25 17.63 -6.53
CA ARG A 355 7.39 19.00 -6.03
C ARG A 355 7.83 19.10 -4.56
N THR A 356 7.75 18.01 -3.78
CA THR A 356 8.24 17.98 -2.39
C THR A 356 9.59 17.27 -2.25
N LEU A 357 9.99 16.51 -3.27
CA LEU A 357 11.19 15.68 -3.25
C LEU A 357 12.41 16.31 -3.92
N ALA A 358 12.25 17.36 -4.73
CA ALA A 358 13.38 18.02 -5.36
C ALA A 358 13.20 19.54 -5.46
N PRO A 359 14.27 20.33 -5.25
CA PRO A 359 14.27 21.74 -5.57
C PRO A 359 14.19 21.94 -7.09
N ALA A 360 13.53 23.02 -7.52
CA ALA A 360 13.35 23.32 -8.93
C ALA A 360 13.76 24.76 -9.25
N ARG A 361 14.58 24.93 -10.31
CA ARG A 361 14.94 26.26 -10.81
C ARG A 361 13.73 26.99 -11.38
N THR A 362 12.91 26.28 -12.16
CA THR A 362 11.69 26.82 -12.81
C THR A 362 10.59 27.15 -11.80
N PHE A 363 10.55 26.45 -10.67
CA PHE A 363 9.54 26.57 -9.62
C PHE A 363 10.21 26.70 -8.25
N PRO A 364 10.72 27.90 -7.89
CA PRO A 364 11.50 28.09 -6.67
C PRO A 364 10.75 27.73 -5.37
N GLU A 365 9.42 27.71 -5.39
CA GLU A 365 8.58 27.26 -4.27
C GLU A 365 8.58 25.74 -4.06
N PHE A 366 9.10 24.96 -5.02
CA PHE A 366 9.18 23.50 -4.90
C PHE A 366 10.45 23.06 -4.18
N GLY A 367 10.38 21.89 -3.56
CA GLY A 367 11.49 21.26 -2.85
C GLY A 367 11.63 21.66 -1.39
N GLN A 368 10.67 22.38 -0.81
CA GLN A 368 10.67 22.67 0.63
C GLN A 368 10.68 21.37 1.43
N GLY A 369 11.72 21.18 2.26
CA GLY A 369 11.93 19.95 3.05
C GLY A 369 12.45 18.75 2.24
N SER A 370 12.80 18.92 0.96
CA SER A 370 13.29 17.83 0.10
C SER A 370 14.57 17.16 0.64
N ALA A 371 15.52 17.95 1.14
CA ALA A 371 16.79 17.42 1.65
C ALA A 371 16.58 16.41 2.80
N GLU A 372 15.67 16.72 3.73
CA GLU A 372 15.31 15.83 4.83
C GLU A 372 14.57 14.59 4.32
N ARG A 373 13.57 14.77 3.44
CA ARG A 373 12.85 13.63 2.84
C ARG A 373 13.77 12.66 2.11
N LEU A 374 14.71 13.18 1.32
CA LEU A 374 15.67 12.36 0.58
C LEU A 374 16.65 11.65 1.51
N ALA A 375 17.11 12.33 2.58
CA ALA A 375 17.93 11.68 3.59
C ALA A 375 17.17 10.53 4.29
N ASN A 376 15.89 10.72 4.59
CA ASN A 376 15.03 9.73 5.24
C ASN A 376 14.69 8.57 4.29
N LEU A 377 14.41 8.87 3.02
CA LEU A 377 14.22 7.89 1.96
C LEU A 377 15.49 7.05 1.76
N ASN A 378 16.67 7.68 1.76
CA ASN A 378 17.94 6.95 1.63
C ASN A 378 18.19 6.01 2.81
N ARG A 379 17.85 6.42 4.04
CA ARG A 379 17.91 5.54 5.21
C ARG A 379 16.95 4.35 5.07
N LEU A 380 15.72 4.57 4.61
CA LEU A 380 14.75 3.50 4.36
C LEU A 380 15.26 2.52 3.29
N VAL A 381 15.78 3.03 2.17
CA VAL A 381 16.37 2.22 1.09
C VAL A 381 17.53 1.37 1.62
N HIS A 382 18.43 1.95 2.40
CA HIS A 382 19.54 1.21 3.00
C HIS A 382 19.06 0.14 3.99
N ARG A 383 18.02 0.40 4.79
CA ARG A 383 17.41 -0.61 5.67
C ARG A 383 16.81 -1.77 4.88
N ALA A 384 15.98 -1.47 3.88
CA ALA A 384 15.35 -2.47 3.02
C ALA A 384 16.36 -3.35 2.27
N LYS A 385 17.46 -2.75 1.78
CA LYS A 385 18.55 -3.45 1.11
C LYS A 385 19.17 -4.56 1.97
N GLN A 386 19.18 -4.42 3.29
CA GLN A 386 19.72 -5.46 4.19
C GLN A 386 18.95 -6.77 4.13
N PHE A 387 17.67 -6.71 3.73
CA PHE A 387 16.80 -7.87 3.57
C PHE A 387 16.66 -8.29 2.10
N GLY A 388 17.42 -7.67 1.18
CA GLY A 388 17.27 -7.90 -0.26
C GLY A 388 15.99 -7.29 -0.84
N VAL A 389 15.36 -6.36 -0.13
CA VAL A 389 14.13 -5.68 -0.56
C VAL A 389 14.47 -4.32 -1.18
N LYS A 390 14.01 -4.09 -2.41
CA LYS A 390 14.12 -2.79 -3.09
C LYS A 390 12.96 -1.86 -2.72
N VAL A 391 13.20 -0.55 -2.69
CA VAL A 391 12.14 0.45 -2.52
C VAL A 391 11.85 1.12 -3.86
N TYR A 392 10.58 1.25 -4.21
CA TYR A 392 10.12 1.91 -5.43
C TYR A 392 9.27 3.14 -5.09
N LEU A 393 9.34 4.18 -5.91
CA LEU A 393 8.43 5.32 -5.82
C LEU A 393 7.25 5.13 -6.77
N TYR A 394 6.04 5.23 -6.22
CA TYR A 394 4.83 5.41 -7.00
C TYR A 394 4.70 6.87 -7.43
N LEU A 395 4.63 7.11 -8.74
CA LEU A 395 4.50 8.44 -9.33
C LEU A 395 3.15 8.59 -10.04
N ASN A 396 2.38 9.57 -9.59
CA ASN A 396 1.23 10.09 -10.33
C ASN A 396 1.45 11.60 -10.44
N GLU A 397 2.36 11.95 -11.35
CA GLU A 397 3.01 13.24 -11.51
C GLU A 397 2.98 13.68 -12.99
N PRO A 398 3.05 14.99 -13.32
CA PRO A 398 3.05 16.14 -12.40
C PRO A 398 1.81 16.19 -11.52
N ARG A 399 1.84 16.73 -10.31
CA ARG A 399 0.61 17.04 -9.57
C ARG A 399 0.07 18.41 -9.96
N ALA A 400 -1.23 18.48 -10.30
CA ALA A 400 -1.90 19.74 -10.57
C ALA A 400 -1.74 20.78 -9.44
N MET A 401 -1.86 22.05 -9.82
CA MET A 401 -1.67 23.20 -8.94
C MET A 401 -2.93 24.08 -8.94
N PRO A 402 -3.18 24.84 -7.86
CA PRO A 402 -4.29 25.80 -7.83
C PRO A 402 -4.08 26.92 -8.85
N GLY A 403 -5.17 27.57 -9.28
CA GLY A 403 -5.10 28.68 -10.25
C GLY A 403 -4.13 29.81 -9.86
N GLU A 404 -3.97 30.07 -8.57
CA GLU A 404 -3.05 31.07 -8.01
C GLU A 404 -1.59 30.85 -8.43
N PHE A 405 -1.16 29.59 -8.59
CA PHE A 405 0.18 29.22 -9.02
C PHE A 405 0.49 29.66 -10.46
N PHE A 406 -0.54 29.84 -11.29
CA PHE A 406 -0.42 30.19 -12.71
C PHE A 406 -0.63 31.68 -12.99
N ARG A 407 -0.89 32.52 -11.98
CA ARG A 407 -1.13 33.96 -12.17
C ARG A 407 -0.01 34.63 -12.97
N ASP A 408 1.23 34.35 -12.59
CA ASP A 408 2.43 34.89 -13.24
C ASP A 408 3.06 33.89 -14.22
N ARG A 409 2.36 32.77 -14.50
CA ARG A 409 2.85 31.64 -15.33
C ARG A 409 1.74 31.08 -16.23
N PRO A 410 0.98 31.90 -16.98
CA PRO A 410 -0.15 31.40 -17.77
C PRO A 410 0.28 30.40 -18.85
N ASP A 411 1.51 30.52 -19.34
CA ASP A 411 2.03 29.72 -20.45
C ASP A 411 2.20 28.24 -20.10
N ILE A 412 2.43 27.89 -18.83
CA ILE A 412 2.57 26.49 -18.40
C ILE A 412 1.24 25.85 -17.98
N ARG A 413 0.16 26.63 -17.91
CA ARG A 413 -1.16 26.18 -17.43
C ARG A 413 -1.81 25.19 -18.39
N GLY A 414 -2.14 24.00 -17.89
CA GLY A 414 -2.80 22.94 -18.62
C GLY A 414 -4.31 22.90 -18.42
N ALA A 415 -4.88 21.72 -18.61
CA ALA A 415 -6.31 21.48 -18.46
C ALA A 415 -6.78 21.76 -17.01
N GLU A 416 -7.98 22.29 -16.89
CA GLU A 416 -8.65 22.63 -15.63
C GLU A 416 -9.59 21.51 -15.18
N GLN A 417 -9.61 21.27 -13.87
CA GLN A 417 -10.69 20.55 -13.21
C GLN A 417 -10.80 20.96 -11.75
N GLY A 418 -12.00 21.46 -11.38
CA GLY A 418 -12.36 21.68 -9.99
C GLY A 418 -11.52 22.76 -9.29
N GLY A 419 -11.01 23.75 -10.02
CA GLY A 419 -10.15 24.83 -9.52
C GLY A 419 -8.65 24.49 -9.51
N LEU A 420 -8.29 23.27 -9.91
CA LEU A 420 -6.92 22.84 -10.13
C LEU A 420 -6.61 22.80 -11.62
N TYR A 421 -5.34 23.03 -11.97
CA TYR A 421 -4.87 22.98 -13.35
C TYR A 421 -3.66 22.07 -13.46
N ALA A 422 -3.63 21.23 -14.48
CA ALA A 422 -2.47 20.42 -14.81
C ALA A 422 -1.27 21.33 -15.16
N LEU A 423 -0.04 20.85 -14.91
CA LEU A 423 1.15 21.44 -15.54
C LEU A 423 1.23 20.88 -16.97
N CYS A 424 1.17 21.75 -17.98
CA CYS A 424 1.06 21.30 -19.38
C CYS A 424 2.40 20.73 -19.89
N THR A 425 2.44 19.42 -20.13
CA THR A 425 3.65 18.71 -20.61
C THR A 425 4.05 19.09 -22.03
N ALA A 426 3.15 19.69 -22.80
CA ALA A 426 3.50 20.29 -24.10
C ALA A 426 4.56 21.39 -23.95
N VAL A 427 4.69 21.99 -22.76
CA VAL A 427 5.69 23.03 -22.50
C VAL A 427 7.00 22.38 -22.05
N PRO A 428 8.13 22.62 -22.77
CA PRO A 428 9.43 22.02 -22.45
C PRO A 428 9.87 22.24 -21.00
N ALA A 429 9.63 23.42 -20.44
CA ALA A 429 10.02 23.76 -19.07
C ALA A 429 9.38 22.85 -18.00
N VAL A 430 8.15 22.35 -18.24
CA VAL A 430 7.48 21.41 -17.34
C VAL A 430 8.16 20.04 -17.40
N ARG A 431 8.44 19.54 -18.61
CA ARG A 431 9.15 18.26 -18.81
C ARG A 431 10.54 18.30 -18.22
N GLN A 432 11.29 19.38 -18.50
CA GLN A 432 12.63 19.59 -17.96
C GLN A 432 12.63 19.57 -16.43
N TRP A 433 11.66 20.24 -15.79
CA TRP A 433 11.52 20.20 -14.33
C TRP A 433 11.29 18.78 -13.80
N MET A 434 10.43 17.99 -14.44
CA MET A 434 10.20 16.60 -14.03
C MET A 434 11.48 15.76 -14.15
N THR A 435 12.15 15.86 -15.30
CA THR A 435 13.41 15.18 -15.56
C THR A 435 14.46 15.55 -14.51
N ASP A 436 14.64 16.85 -14.22
CA ASP A 436 15.57 17.41 -13.22
C ASP A 436 15.25 16.96 -11.81
N SER A 437 13.97 16.94 -11.45
CA SER A 437 13.54 16.48 -10.14
C SER A 437 13.86 15.01 -9.93
N LEU A 438 13.60 14.14 -10.92
CA LEU A 438 13.90 12.71 -10.80
C LEU A 438 15.40 12.43 -10.82
N ALA A 439 16.17 13.13 -11.65
CA ALA A 439 17.62 12.98 -11.61
C ALA A 439 18.19 13.36 -10.23
N HIS A 440 17.69 14.44 -9.63
CA HIS A 440 18.06 14.84 -8.28
C HIS A 440 17.72 13.78 -7.24
N VAL A 441 16.51 13.19 -7.29
CA VAL A 441 16.09 12.11 -6.39
C VAL A 441 17.05 10.92 -6.48
N PHE A 442 17.33 10.44 -7.70
CA PHE A 442 18.18 9.27 -7.91
C PHE A 442 19.67 9.55 -7.67
N GLU A 443 20.14 10.79 -7.81
CA GLU A 443 21.49 11.21 -7.42
C GLU A 443 21.65 11.14 -5.89
N ARG A 444 20.64 11.59 -5.14
CA ARG A 444 20.65 11.59 -3.67
C ARG A 444 20.31 10.25 -3.03
N VAL A 445 19.63 9.37 -3.78
CA VAL A 445 19.20 8.05 -3.33
C VAL A 445 19.61 6.99 -4.39
N PRO A 446 20.91 6.74 -4.57
CA PRO A 446 21.42 5.93 -5.69
C PRO A 446 20.98 4.46 -5.67
N GLU A 447 20.62 3.95 -4.49
CA GLU A 447 20.19 2.56 -4.26
C GLU A 447 18.67 2.38 -4.42
N LEU A 448 17.93 3.42 -4.80
CA LEU A 448 16.49 3.34 -5.02
C LEU A 448 16.19 2.33 -6.14
N GLY A 449 15.24 1.44 -5.90
CA GLY A 449 14.94 0.31 -6.79
C GLY A 449 14.34 0.73 -8.13
N GLY A 450 13.63 1.86 -8.16
CA GLY A 450 13.00 2.37 -9.36
C GLY A 450 11.75 3.19 -9.08
N VAL A 451 10.98 3.40 -10.14
CA VAL A 451 9.70 4.08 -10.11
C VAL A 451 8.67 3.24 -10.86
N PHE A 452 7.41 3.35 -10.46
CA PHE A 452 6.30 2.99 -11.31
C PHE A 452 5.32 4.14 -11.41
N SER A 453 4.70 4.32 -12.57
CA SER A 453 3.86 5.48 -12.83
C SER A 453 2.47 5.11 -13.30
N ILE A 454 1.48 5.82 -12.75
CA ILE A 454 0.14 5.94 -13.33
C ILE A 454 0.03 7.34 -13.91
N THR A 455 -0.33 7.45 -15.19
CA THR A 455 -0.39 8.72 -15.91
C THR A 455 -1.82 9.21 -16.19
N MET A 456 -2.83 8.44 -15.79
CA MET A 456 -4.26 8.74 -16.01
C MET A 456 -5.06 8.55 -14.72
N SER A 457 -6.34 8.93 -14.75
CA SER A 457 -7.43 8.67 -13.76
C SER A 457 -7.26 9.12 -12.30
N GLU A 458 -6.13 8.85 -11.65
CA GLU A 458 -5.96 9.00 -10.20
C GLU A 458 -5.98 10.46 -9.77
N ASN A 459 -5.08 11.28 -10.32
CA ASN A 459 -5.09 12.73 -10.09
C ASN A 459 -5.01 13.45 -11.42
N LEU A 460 -5.35 14.73 -11.38
CA LEU A 460 -5.11 15.61 -12.51
C LEU A 460 -3.59 15.78 -12.62
N THR A 461 -2.98 15.09 -13.59
CA THR A 461 -1.52 15.07 -13.74
C THR A 461 -1.01 15.70 -15.01
N ASN A 462 -1.66 15.39 -16.12
CA ASN A 462 -1.42 15.99 -17.43
C ASN A 462 -2.78 16.35 -18.06
N CYS A 463 -2.75 17.05 -19.19
CA CYS A 463 -3.97 17.57 -19.80
C CYS A 463 -4.96 16.48 -20.27
N PHE A 464 -4.49 15.23 -20.39
CA PHE A 464 -5.30 14.10 -20.86
C PHE A 464 -5.74 13.18 -19.72
N SER A 465 -5.20 13.32 -18.50
CA SER A 465 -5.34 12.32 -17.43
C SER A 465 -6.79 12.02 -17.05
N HIS A 466 -7.68 13.02 -17.16
CA HIS A 466 -9.13 12.91 -16.91
C HIS A 466 -9.98 13.19 -18.16
N PHE A 467 -9.42 13.01 -19.36
CA PHE A 467 -10.15 13.07 -20.63
C PHE A 467 -10.82 14.43 -20.92
N ARG A 468 -10.25 15.54 -20.45
CA ARG A 468 -10.76 16.91 -20.66
C ARG A 468 -9.68 17.90 -21.11
N PRO A 469 -8.99 17.66 -22.24
CA PRO A 469 -7.91 18.54 -22.70
C PRO A 469 -8.40 19.91 -23.21
N ASP A 470 -9.71 20.08 -23.39
CA ASP A 470 -10.33 21.22 -24.10
C ASP A 470 -10.03 22.58 -23.46
N THR A 471 -9.81 22.61 -22.15
CA THR A 471 -9.49 23.83 -21.39
C THR A 471 -8.02 24.25 -21.52
N CYS A 472 -7.17 23.41 -22.11
CA CYS A 472 -5.78 23.75 -22.43
C CYS A 472 -5.66 24.21 -23.89
N PRO A 473 -5.24 25.45 -24.18
CA PRO A 473 -5.19 25.97 -25.56
C PRO A 473 -4.17 25.26 -26.46
N ARG A 474 -3.24 24.51 -25.87
CA ARG A 474 -2.23 23.70 -26.57
C ARG A 474 -2.75 22.28 -26.81
N CYS A 475 -3.16 21.61 -25.74
CA CYS A 475 -3.53 20.20 -25.80
C CYS A 475 -4.89 19.96 -26.45
N SER A 476 -5.80 20.93 -26.45
CA SER A 476 -7.09 20.85 -27.17
C SER A 476 -6.94 20.68 -28.67
N ARG A 477 -5.78 21.05 -29.23
CA ARG A 477 -5.47 20.94 -30.66
C ARG A 477 -4.76 19.64 -31.04
N ARG A 478 -4.40 18.79 -30.06
CA ARG A 478 -3.68 17.54 -30.32
C ARG A 478 -4.66 16.43 -30.74
N ALA A 479 -4.37 15.80 -31.88
CA ALA A 479 -5.19 14.71 -32.40
C ALA A 479 -5.02 13.41 -31.59
N ASN A 480 -3.84 13.19 -30.99
CA ASN A 480 -3.54 11.97 -30.26
C ASN A 480 -3.14 12.24 -28.81
N TRP A 481 -3.99 11.78 -27.89
CA TRP A 481 -3.82 12.00 -26.45
C TRP A 481 -2.64 11.20 -25.88
N GLY A 482 -2.22 10.14 -26.57
CA GLY A 482 -1.02 9.38 -26.24
C GLY A 482 0.25 10.23 -26.33
N GLU A 483 0.29 11.32 -27.09
CA GLU A 483 1.47 12.20 -27.14
C GLU A 483 1.78 12.84 -25.78
N GLY A 484 0.76 13.38 -25.11
CA GLY A 484 0.97 14.00 -23.80
C GLY A 484 1.33 13.00 -22.71
N VAL A 485 0.79 11.78 -22.78
CA VAL A 485 1.20 10.72 -21.87
C VAL A 485 2.64 10.26 -22.17
N GLY A 486 3.00 10.12 -23.45
CA GLY A 486 4.37 9.77 -23.85
C GLY A 486 5.41 10.78 -23.36
N GLU A 487 5.09 12.08 -23.42
CA GLU A 487 5.93 13.15 -22.87
C GLU A 487 6.21 13.00 -21.36
N VAL A 488 5.20 12.58 -20.59
CA VAL A 488 5.33 12.31 -19.14
C VAL A 488 6.25 11.10 -18.91
N LEU A 489 6.00 10.00 -19.64
CA LEU A 489 6.77 8.77 -19.51
C LEU A 489 8.25 8.97 -19.88
N GLU A 490 8.52 9.72 -20.95
CA GLU A 490 9.89 10.02 -21.37
C GLU A 490 10.60 10.91 -20.33
N ALA A 491 9.96 11.97 -19.84
CA ALA A 491 10.55 12.82 -18.80
C ALA A 491 10.88 12.02 -17.53
N ILE A 492 10.01 11.08 -17.14
CA ILE A 492 10.27 10.17 -16.02
C ILE A 492 11.50 9.31 -16.31
N ARG A 493 11.51 8.63 -17.47
CA ARG A 493 12.59 7.72 -17.86
C ARG A 493 13.93 8.45 -17.95
N GLU A 494 14.00 9.56 -18.67
CA GLU A 494 15.20 10.38 -18.81
C GLU A 494 15.72 10.83 -17.45
N GLY A 495 14.84 11.31 -16.56
CA GLY A 495 15.22 11.74 -15.22
C GLY A 495 15.89 10.63 -14.42
N VAL A 496 15.30 9.43 -14.43
CA VAL A 496 15.88 8.25 -13.76
C VAL A 496 17.21 7.86 -14.40
N ARG A 497 17.27 7.77 -15.74
CA ARG A 497 18.44 7.28 -16.49
C ARG A 497 19.66 8.18 -16.41
N ARG A 498 19.49 9.49 -16.18
CA ARG A 498 20.61 10.40 -15.94
C ARG A 498 21.43 10.07 -14.69
N SER A 499 20.80 9.46 -13.68
CA SER A 499 21.45 9.16 -12.40
C SER A 499 21.56 7.66 -12.11
N SER A 500 20.73 6.81 -12.75
CA SER A 500 20.75 5.36 -12.55
C SER A 500 20.44 4.56 -13.82
N PRO A 501 21.41 3.77 -14.34
CA PRO A 501 21.14 2.84 -15.43
C PRO A 501 20.41 1.57 -14.97
N GLN A 502 20.40 1.27 -13.68
CA GLN A 502 19.88 0.00 -13.13
C GLN A 502 18.47 0.13 -12.51
N ALA A 503 18.06 1.33 -12.11
CA ALA A 503 16.75 1.56 -11.53
C ALA A 503 15.63 1.19 -12.52
N GLU A 504 14.60 0.49 -12.05
CA GLU A 504 13.50 0.09 -12.93
C GLU A 504 12.57 1.28 -13.20
N VAL A 505 12.13 1.43 -14.46
CA VAL A 505 11.08 2.38 -14.85
C VAL A 505 9.89 1.56 -15.31
N ILE A 506 8.85 1.53 -14.49
CA ILE A 506 7.65 0.71 -14.73
C ILE A 506 6.50 1.62 -15.19
N VAL A 507 5.96 1.32 -16.35
CA VAL A 507 4.83 2.04 -16.95
C VAL A 507 3.57 1.25 -16.73
N TRP A 508 2.65 1.77 -15.91
CA TRP A 508 1.36 1.14 -15.68
C TRP A 508 0.30 1.78 -16.58
N ASP A 509 -0.35 0.96 -17.40
CA ASP A 509 -1.42 1.35 -18.33
C ASP A 509 -2.78 1.62 -17.66
N TRP A 510 -2.80 1.86 -16.35
CA TRP A 510 -3.99 2.23 -15.59
C TRP A 510 -4.64 3.49 -16.17
N GLY A 511 -5.95 3.39 -16.45
CA GLY A 511 -6.73 4.46 -17.06
C GLY A 511 -6.47 4.70 -18.55
N TRP A 512 -5.61 3.91 -19.22
CA TRP A 512 -5.38 4.08 -20.66
C TRP A 512 -6.53 3.50 -21.47
N THR A 513 -7.05 4.33 -22.40
CA THR A 513 -8.00 3.87 -23.42
C THR A 513 -7.32 2.92 -24.41
N GLU A 514 -8.12 2.14 -25.14
CA GLU A 514 -7.59 1.24 -26.16
C GLU A 514 -6.78 1.96 -27.27
N PRO A 515 -7.23 3.11 -27.83
CA PRO A 515 -6.42 3.87 -28.77
C PRO A 515 -5.08 4.34 -28.19
N MET A 516 -5.07 4.79 -26.92
CA MET A 516 -3.84 5.21 -26.26
C MET A 516 -2.87 4.04 -26.08
N ALA A 517 -3.36 2.89 -25.61
CA ALA A 517 -2.54 1.69 -25.44
C ALA A 517 -1.91 1.24 -26.77
N ARG A 518 -2.68 1.22 -27.86
CA ARG A 518 -2.17 0.88 -29.21
C ARG A 518 -1.14 1.87 -29.73
N TYR A 519 -1.24 3.13 -29.34
CA TYR A 519 -0.27 4.14 -29.73
C TYR A 519 1.01 4.10 -28.87
N LEU A 520 0.86 4.04 -27.55
CA LEU A 520 1.94 4.18 -26.58
C LEU A 520 2.81 2.93 -26.48
N ILE A 521 2.21 1.74 -26.35
CA ILE A 521 2.95 0.51 -26.05
C ILE A 521 4.06 0.23 -27.09
N PRO A 522 3.82 0.35 -28.42
CA PRO A 522 4.86 0.13 -29.42
C PRO A 522 5.98 1.17 -29.43
N ARG A 523 5.79 2.29 -28.72
CA ARG A 523 6.74 3.42 -28.64
C ARG A 523 7.47 3.47 -27.30
N LEU A 524 7.16 2.55 -26.39
CA LEU A 524 7.87 2.46 -25.12
C LEU A 524 9.33 2.01 -25.37
N PRO A 525 10.32 2.65 -24.74
CA PRO A 525 11.71 2.22 -24.83
C PRO A 525 11.94 0.81 -24.26
N GLU A 526 12.86 0.04 -24.83
CA GLU A 526 13.14 -1.35 -24.41
C GLU A 526 13.65 -1.47 -22.96
N ASP A 527 14.22 -0.40 -22.41
CA ASP A 527 14.76 -0.34 -21.05
C ASP A 527 13.71 0.05 -19.98
N VAL A 528 12.43 0.14 -20.35
CA VAL A 528 11.30 0.22 -19.41
C VAL A 528 10.61 -1.13 -19.24
N ARG A 529 9.73 -1.22 -18.24
CA ARG A 529 8.85 -2.38 -18.04
C ARG A 529 7.39 -1.97 -18.16
N PHE A 530 6.58 -2.78 -18.83
CA PHE A 530 5.16 -2.52 -19.04
C PHE A 530 4.30 -3.33 -18.07
N LEU A 531 3.55 -2.65 -17.21
CA LEU A 531 2.65 -3.24 -16.20
C LEU A 531 1.19 -3.13 -16.65
N SER A 532 0.47 -4.25 -16.64
CA SER A 532 -0.98 -4.31 -16.87
C SER A 532 -1.67 -5.12 -15.77
N VAL A 533 -2.92 -4.76 -15.46
CA VAL A 533 -3.76 -5.56 -14.56
C VAL A 533 -4.06 -6.89 -15.23
N SER A 534 -3.80 -7.99 -14.52
CA SER A 534 -3.84 -9.31 -15.10
C SER A 534 -5.25 -9.73 -15.51
N GLU A 535 -6.25 -9.41 -14.69
CA GLU A 535 -7.62 -9.91 -14.78
C GLU A 535 -8.46 -9.17 -15.84
N TRP A 536 -7.95 -8.07 -16.40
CA TRP A 536 -8.72 -7.18 -17.26
C TRP A 536 -9.33 -7.85 -18.49
N GLY A 537 -10.59 -7.51 -18.73
CA GLY A 537 -11.36 -8.00 -19.86
C GLY A 537 -11.94 -9.40 -19.67
N LEU A 538 -11.77 -10.03 -18.49
CA LEU A 538 -12.40 -11.33 -18.24
C LEU A 538 -13.93 -11.18 -18.12
N PRO A 539 -14.71 -11.95 -18.88
CA PRO A 539 -16.15 -11.98 -18.72
C PRO A 539 -16.51 -12.65 -17.39
N VAL A 540 -17.49 -12.09 -16.70
CA VAL A 540 -18.04 -12.66 -15.45
C VAL A 540 -19.56 -12.69 -15.52
N GLN A 541 -20.15 -13.73 -14.93
CA GLN A 541 -21.61 -13.83 -14.77
C GLN A 541 -21.93 -14.24 -13.34
N ARG A 542 -22.66 -13.39 -12.61
CA ARG A 542 -23.06 -13.63 -11.21
C ARG A 542 -24.54 -13.29 -11.03
N GLY A 543 -25.33 -14.22 -10.51
CA GLY A 543 -26.77 -14.01 -10.29
C GLY A 543 -27.54 -13.59 -11.55
N GLY A 544 -27.15 -14.08 -12.73
CA GLY A 544 -27.76 -13.69 -14.02
C GLY A 544 -27.23 -12.39 -14.62
N VAL A 545 -26.40 -11.62 -13.91
CA VAL A 545 -25.81 -10.38 -14.41
C VAL A 545 -24.50 -10.68 -15.13
N LYS A 546 -24.41 -10.31 -16.40
CA LYS A 546 -23.17 -10.38 -17.20
C LYS A 546 -22.40 -9.07 -17.03
N ALA A 547 -21.11 -9.17 -16.76
CA ALA A 547 -20.20 -8.05 -16.68
C ALA A 547 -18.80 -8.44 -17.19
N THR A 548 -17.86 -7.52 -17.13
CA THR A 548 -16.46 -7.75 -17.46
C THR A 548 -15.60 -7.15 -16.36
N VAL A 549 -14.50 -7.80 -16.01
CA VAL A 549 -13.55 -7.29 -15.03
C VAL A 549 -12.90 -6.02 -15.57
N GLY A 550 -13.24 -4.88 -14.97
CA GLY A 550 -12.70 -3.55 -15.27
C GLY A 550 -11.60 -3.08 -14.31
N GLU A 551 -11.37 -3.82 -13.23
CA GLU A 551 -10.30 -3.57 -12.25
C GLU A 551 -9.52 -4.86 -11.99
N TYR A 552 -9.02 -5.05 -10.77
CA TYR A 552 -8.37 -6.28 -10.30
C TYR A 552 -9.35 -7.10 -9.45
N ALA A 553 -9.30 -8.42 -9.55
CA ALA A 553 -10.29 -9.28 -8.92
C ALA A 553 -9.67 -10.59 -8.42
N LEU A 554 -9.61 -10.78 -7.11
CA LEU A 554 -9.13 -12.04 -6.52
C LEU A 554 -10.04 -13.23 -6.83
N SER A 555 -11.34 -12.96 -7.00
CA SER A 555 -12.36 -13.98 -7.28
C SER A 555 -12.45 -14.38 -8.76
N VAL A 556 -11.64 -13.77 -9.63
CA VAL A 556 -11.63 -14.04 -11.08
C VAL A 556 -10.20 -14.29 -11.53
N VAL A 557 -9.88 -15.54 -11.81
CA VAL A 557 -8.50 -15.98 -12.07
C VAL A 557 -8.03 -15.52 -13.46
N GLY A 558 -7.02 -14.65 -13.49
CA GLY A 558 -6.37 -14.14 -14.70
C GLY A 558 -5.47 -15.14 -15.44
N PRO A 559 -4.79 -14.70 -16.53
CA PRO A 559 -4.89 -13.38 -17.15
C PRO A 559 -6.02 -13.28 -18.19
N GLY A 560 -6.63 -12.10 -18.29
CA GLY A 560 -7.71 -11.77 -19.22
C GLY A 560 -7.25 -11.37 -20.63
N PRO A 561 -8.18 -11.33 -21.60
CA PRO A 561 -7.86 -11.09 -23.00
C PRO A 561 -7.23 -9.71 -23.25
N GLN A 562 -7.66 -8.68 -22.52
CA GLN A 562 -7.11 -7.33 -22.67
C GLN A 562 -5.64 -7.28 -22.22
N ALA A 563 -5.32 -7.85 -21.05
CA ALA A 563 -3.96 -7.92 -20.55
C ALA A 563 -3.04 -8.68 -21.51
N ARG A 564 -3.48 -9.86 -21.99
CA ARG A 564 -2.72 -10.68 -22.96
C ARG A 564 -2.46 -9.94 -24.27
N ALA A 565 -3.44 -9.21 -24.80
CA ALA A 565 -3.28 -8.43 -26.02
C ALA A 565 -2.24 -7.32 -25.85
N ARG A 566 -2.29 -6.59 -24.73
CA ARG A 566 -1.34 -5.52 -24.41
C ARG A 566 0.06 -6.06 -24.14
N TRP A 567 0.21 -7.16 -23.42
CA TRP A 567 1.50 -7.84 -23.25
C TRP A 567 2.08 -8.35 -24.57
N SER A 568 1.25 -8.87 -25.48
CA SER A 568 1.71 -9.24 -26.82
C SER A 568 2.25 -8.03 -27.59
N LEU A 569 1.59 -6.87 -27.48
CA LEU A 569 2.05 -5.64 -28.10
C LEU A 569 3.38 -5.15 -27.50
N ALA A 570 3.53 -5.19 -26.17
CA ALA A 570 4.76 -4.82 -25.49
C ALA A 570 5.94 -5.74 -25.87
N ARG A 571 5.71 -7.06 -25.87
CA ARG A 571 6.72 -8.05 -26.28
C ARG A 571 7.18 -7.87 -27.73
N LYS A 572 6.26 -7.53 -28.65
CA LYS A 572 6.59 -7.20 -30.05
C LYS A 572 7.47 -5.95 -30.18
N ALA A 573 7.40 -5.05 -29.20
CA ALA A 573 8.21 -3.84 -29.13
C ALA A 573 9.51 -4.05 -28.31
N GLY A 574 9.85 -5.29 -27.92
CA GLY A 574 11.04 -5.57 -27.11
C GLY A 574 10.90 -5.21 -25.63
N VAL A 575 9.72 -4.79 -25.18
CA VAL A 575 9.49 -4.31 -23.81
C VAL A 575 9.09 -5.46 -22.89
N SER A 576 9.77 -5.55 -21.75
CA SER A 576 9.45 -6.55 -20.71
C SER A 576 8.08 -6.28 -20.06
N VAL A 577 7.38 -7.34 -19.67
CA VAL A 577 6.01 -7.24 -19.14
C VAL A 577 5.92 -7.62 -17.66
N LEU A 578 5.01 -6.96 -16.96
CA LEU A 578 4.65 -7.20 -15.57
C LEU A 578 3.14 -7.33 -15.45
N ALA A 579 2.71 -8.08 -14.41
CA ALA A 579 1.32 -8.24 -14.06
C ALA A 579 1.03 -7.58 -12.71
N LYS A 580 0.04 -6.70 -12.68
CA LYS A 580 -0.60 -6.29 -11.43
C LYS A 580 -1.67 -7.33 -11.12
N THR A 581 -1.64 -7.90 -9.92
CA THR A 581 -2.66 -8.82 -9.40
C THR A 581 -3.22 -8.31 -8.08
N GLN A 582 -4.33 -8.87 -7.62
CA GLN A 582 -4.81 -8.67 -6.24
C GLN A 582 -4.71 -9.98 -5.47
N PHE A 583 -3.58 -10.21 -4.80
CA PHE A 583 -3.37 -11.36 -3.92
C PHE A 583 -3.32 -10.83 -2.48
N ASN A 584 -4.13 -11.40 -1.56
CA ASN A 584 -4.45 -10.90 -0.21
C ASN A 584 -5.75 -10.07 -0.15
N ASN A 585 -6.03 -9.39 0.96
CA ASN A 585 -7.22 -8.57 1.17
C ASN A 585 -7.43 -7.63 -0.02
N THR A 586 -8.62 -7.68 -0.61
CA THR A 586 -9.00 -6.80 -1.71
C THR A 586 -9.56 -5.50 -1.16
N TRP A 587 -9.60 -4.45 -1.97
CA TRP A 587 -10.33 -3.22 -1.62
C TRP A 587 -11.82 -3.47 -1.36
N GLU A 588 -12.37 -4.55 -1.92
CA GLU A 588 -13.77 -4.97 -1.74
C GLU A 588 -14.01 -5.58 -0.36
N LEU A 589 -12.98 -6.23 0.22
CA LEU A 589 -13.03 -6.96 1.48
C LEU A 589 -11.77 -6.70 2.32
N SER A 590 -11.46 -5.43 2.57
CA SER A 590 -10.27 -5.02 3.33
C SER A 590 -10.39 -5.24 4.84
N ALA A 591 -11.62 -5.42 5.33
CA ALA A 591 -11.94 -5.50 6.76
C ALA A 591 -11.80 -6.90 7.39
N VAL A 592 -11.54 -7.94 6.60
CA VAL A 592 -11.33 -9.30 7.11
C VAL A 592 -9.83 -9.59 7.22
N PRO A 593 -9.34 -10.36 8.20
CA PRO A 593 -7.91 -10.61 8.35
C PRO A 593 -7.32 -11.50 7.22
N TYR A 594 -8.16 -12.30 6.58
CA TYR A 594 -7.76 -13.23 5.52
C TYR A 594 -8.96 -13.62 4.65
N LEU A 595 -8.69 -13.85 3.36
CA LEU A 595 -9.65 -14.40 2.40
C LEU A 595 -9.26 -15.85 2.05
N PRO A 596 -10.10 -16.87 2.35
CA PRO A 596 -9.75 -18.29 2.21
C PRO A 596 -9.76 -18.82 0.78
N VAL A 597 -8.98 -18.20 -0.09
CA VAL A 597 -8.96 -18.46 -1.54
C VAL A 597 -7.54 -18.66 -2.10
N ALA A 598 -6.61 -19.16 -1.28
CA ALA A 598 -5.21 -19.41 -1.69
C ALA A 598 -5.10 -20.26 -2.97
N HIS A 599 -6.00 -21.22 -3.17
CA HIS A 599 -6.05 -22.03 -4.40
C HIS A 599 -6.28 -21.20 -5.67
N LEU A 600 -7.05 -20.09 -5.60
CA LEU A 600 -7.24 -19.18 -6.72
C LEU A 600 -5.94 -18.42 -7.02
N VAL A 601 -5.22 -17.98 -5.98
CA VAL A 601 -3.91 -17.31 -6.12
C VAL A 601 -2.91 -18.23 -6.80
N VAL A 602 -2.79 -19.49 -6.34
CA VAL A 602 -1.88 -20.48 -6.94
C VAL A 602 -2.23 -20.73 -8.40
N ARG A 603 -3.52 -20.89 -8.72
CA ARG A 603 -3.99 -21.07 -10.10
C ARG A 603 -3.66 -19.86 -10.97
N HIS A 604 -3.82 -18.65 -10.44
CA HIS A 604 -3.49 -17.41 -11.15
C HIS A 604 -1.99 -17.31 -11.42
N CYS A 605 -1.15 -17.61 -10.44
CA CYS A 605 0.29 -17.70 -10.62
C CYS A 605 0.65 -18.72 -11.72
N ALA A 606 0.07 -19.92 -11.71
CA ALA A 606 0.31 -20.92 -12.75
C ALA A 606 -0.07 -20.41 -14.15
N ASN A 607 -1.22 -19.75 -14.28
CA ASN A 607 -1.65 -19.15 -15.55
C ASN A 607 -0.72 -18.01 -16.01
N LEU A 608 -0.15 -17.24 -15.08
CA LEU A 608 0.81 -16.17 -15.41
C LEU A 608 2.15 -16.72 -15.88
N VAL A 609 2.64 -17.83 -15.32
CA VAL A 609 3.87 -18.49 -15.80
C VAL A 609 3.71 -18.98 -17.25
N GLN A 610 2.51 -19.41 -17.63
CA GLN A 610 2.21 -19.90 -18.98
C GLN A 610 2.01 -18.79 -20.02
N ALA A 611 1.68 -17.58 -19.59
CA ALA A 611 1.24 -16.48 -20.46
C ALA A 611 2.40 -15.58 -20.91
#